data_AF-A0AAV4HKY5-F1
#
_entry.id   AF-A0AAV4HKY5-F1
#
_cell.length_a   1.000
_cell.length_b   1.000
_cell.length_c   1.000
_cell.angle_alpha   90.00
_cell.angle_beta   90.00
_cell.angle_gamma   90.00
#
_symmetry.space_group_name_H-M   'P 1'
#
loop_
_entity.id
_entity.type
_entity.pdbx_description
1 polymer ?
#
loop_
_entity_poly.entity_id
_entity_poly.type
_entity_poly.pdbx_seq_one_letter_code
_entity_poly.pdbx_strand_id
1 'polypeptide(L)'
;MATQRPNKQADKDTKSGNEDAACLYTSSKAQSQPFERKIITINAIKTVIGLGAAAAVVYLYVPIPIPSLPTAGHRLVYTLRLQTPAFLILMAAILNVGMVRLHTPAINPIYGNAEHLVEFERRFLANHVEQMLLNVPGQLVLVSFLGEGHMKVIPILSLIFVFGRVSFYIGYRMSYLRRTVGFMSSFLPSCLIWLVNAYFVGRALVHNETIKL
;
A
#
# COMPACT_ATOMS: atom_id res chain seq x y z
N MET A 1 -9.75 41.82 -58.72
CA MET A 1 -9.48 40.53 -58.03
C MET A 1 -9.31 40.85 -56.55
N ALA A 2 -10.36 40.77 -55.74
CA ALA A 2 -10.31 41.13 -54.31
C ALA A 2 -10.11 39.87 -53.47
N THR A 3 -8.95 39.75 -52.84
CA THR A 3 -8.54 38.62 -52.00
C THR A 3 -9.28 38.68 -50.66
N GLN A 4 -10.17 37.72 -50.40
CA GLN A 4 -10.82 37.53 -49.09
C GLN A 4 -9.73 37.24 -48.04
N ARG A 5 -9.59 38.13 -47.04
CA ARG A 5 -8.71 37.88 -45.89
C ARG A 5 -9.37 36.85 -44.97
N PRO A 6 -8.66 35.80 -44.53
CA PRO A 6 -9.23 34.81 -43.62
C PRO A 6 -9.57 35.45 -42.27
N ASN A 7 -10.78 35.15 -41.77
CA ASN A 7 -11.33 35.69 -40.53
C ASN A 7 -10.66 35.04 -39.31
N LYS A 8 -9.54 35.63 -38.86
CA LYS A 8 -8.73 35.17 -37.73
C LYS A 8 -9.47 35.13 -36.39
N GLN A 9 -10.58 35.87 -36.25
CA GLN A 9 -11.35 35.92 -35.00
C GLN A 9 -12.21 34.67 -34.83
N ALA A 10 -12.91 34.25 -35.89
CA ALA A 10 -13.72 33.02 -35.89
C ALA A 10 -12.88 31.76 -35.60
N ASP A 11 -11.64 31.71 -36.10
CA ASP A 11 -10.72 30.60 -35.87
C ASP A 11 -10.23 30.53 -34.40
N LYS A 12 -9.97 31.69 -33.77
CA LYS A 12 -9.62 31.75 -32.34
C LYS A 12 -10.77 31.33 -31.43
N ASP A 13 -11.97 31.79 -31.71
CA ASP A 13 -13.16 31.50 -30.89
C ASP A 13 -13.53 30.01 -30.99
N THR A 14 -13.37 29.40 -32.17
CA THR A 14 -13.56 27.96 -32.38
C THR A 14 -12.51 27.12 -31.64
N LYS A 15 -11.26 27.58 -31.63
CA LYS A 15 -10.15 26.88 -30.95
C LYS A 15 -10.26 26.94 -29.43
N SER A 16 -10.61 28.11 -28.87
CA SER A 16 -10.90 28.28 -27.43
C SER A 16 -12.06 27.38 -27.00
N GLY A 17 -13.18 27.40 -27.74
CA GLY A 17 -14.34 26.57 -27.39
C GLY A 17 -14.06 25.06 -27.41
N ASN A 18 -13.15 24.59 -28.27
CA ASN A 18 -12.77 23.18 -28.34
C ASN A 18 -11.78 22.79 -27.23
N GLU A 19 -10.88 23.70 -26.82
CA GLU A 19 -9.98 23.53 -25.68
C GLU A 19 -10.75 23.54 -24.35
N ASP A 20 -11.73 24.43 -24.20
CA ASP A 20 -12.61 24.51 -23.04
C ASP A 20 -13.51 23.27 -22.92
N ALA A 21 -14.07 22.79 -24.04
CA ALA A 21 -14.84 21.54 -24.07
C ALA A 21 -13.99 20.31 -23.76
N ALA A 22 -12.75 20.25 -24.24
CA ALA A 22 -11.80 19.18 -23.92
C ALA A 22 -11.40 19.21 -22.43
N CYS A 23 -11.20 20.39 -21.85
CA CYS A 23 -10.91 20.60 -20.43
C CYS A 23 -12.10 20.20 -19.54
N LEU A 24 -13.33 20.57 -19.92
CA LEU A 24 -14.55 20.17 -19.20
C LEU A 24 -14.81 18.66 -19.30
N TYR A 25 -14.58 18.05 -20.47
CA TYR A 25 -14.72 16.61 -20.67
C TYR A 25 -13.69 15.81 -19.87
N THR A 26 -12.44 16.27 -19.84
CA THR A 26 -11.38 15.65 -19.02
C THR A 26 -11.62 15.85 -17.53
N SER A 27 -12.08 17.02 -17.10
CA SER A 27 -12.48 17.30 -15.70
C SER A 27 -13.64 16.42 -15.25
N SER A 28 -14.68 16.26 -16.08
CA SER A 28 -15.84 15.40 -15.80
C SER A 28 -15.47 13.91 -15.67
N LYS A 29 -14.51 13.42 -16.47
CA LYS A 29 -13.97 12.05 -16.34
C LYS A 29 -12.95 11.91 -15.20
N ALA A 30 -12.28 12.99 -14.79
CA ALA A 30 -11.29 12.99 -13.73
C ALA A 30 -11.91 13.05 -12.32
N GLN A 31 -13.14 13.55 -12.19
CA GLN A 31 -13.84 13.60 -10.92
C GLN A 31 -14.44 12.23 -10.56
N SER A 32 -13.88 11.59 -9.54
CA SER A 32 -14.45 10.34 -9.01
C SER A 32 -15.91 10.54 -8.61
N GLN A 33 -16.78 9.74 -9.23
CA GLN A 33 -18.22 9.86 -9.06
C GLN A 33 -18.59 9.68 -7.57
N PRO A 34 -19.57 10.42 -7.03
CA PRO A 34 -19.99 10.28 -5.61
C PRO A 34 -20.30 8.84 -5.19
N PHE A 35 -20.77 8.02 -6.12
CA PHE A 35 -21.03 6.59 -5.94
C PHE A 35 -19.75 5.77 -5.66
N GLU A 36 -18.68 6.02 -6.40
CA GLU A 36 -17.39 5.32 -6.24
C GLU A 36 -16.79 5.59 -4.86
N ARG A 37 -16.88 6.85 -4.42
CA ARG A 37 -16.46 7.27 -3.08
C ARG A 37 -17.20 6.49 -2.00
N LYS A 38 -18.53 6.34 -2.13
CA LYS A 38 -19.33 5.55 -1.20
C LYS A 38 -18.87 4.09 -1.14
N ILE A 39 -18.62 3.45 -2.29
CA ILE A 39 -18.12 2.06 -2.32
C ILE A 39 -16.76 1.94 -1.63
N ILE A 40 -15.83 2.85 -1.94
CA ILE A 40 -14.49 2.86 -1.34
C ILE A 40 -14.59 3.02 0.18
N THR A 41 -15.38 3.98 0.67
CA THR A 41 -15.58 4.22 2.09
C THR A 41 -16.21 3.01 2.79
N ILE A 42 -17.26 2.42 2.22
CA ILE A 42 -17.91 1.24 2.79
C ILE A 42 -16.94 0.06 2.86
N ASN A 43 -16.18 -0.19 1.80
CA ASN A 43 -15.20 -1.26 1.78
C ASN A 43 -14.09 -1.01 2.82
N ALA A 44 -13.60 0.23 2.93
CA ALA A 44 -12.61 0.58 3.94
C ALA A 44 -13.14 0.30 5.36
N ILE A 45 -14.34 0.78 5.70
CA ILE A 45 -14.94 0.57 7.03
C ILE A 45 -15.11 -0.92 7.32
N LYS A 46 -15.67 -1.68 6.37
CA LYS A 46 -15.85 -3.13 6.51
C LYS A 46 -14.51 -3.84 6.73
N THR A 47 -13.47 -3.44 5.99
CA THR A 47 -12.13 -4.01 6.16
C THR A 47 -11.56 -3.69 7.53
N VAL A 48 -11.67 -2.45 8.01
CA VAL A 48 -11.14 -2.08 9.34
C VAL A 48 -11.82 -2.88 10.45
N ILE A 49 -13.15 -2.96 10.44
CA ILE A 49 -13.91 -3.70 11.45
C ILE A 49 -13.60 -5.20 11.36
N GLY A 50 -13.69 -5.79 10.17
CA GLY A 50 -13.46 -7.21 9.97
C GLY A 50 -12.03 -7.63 10.30
N LEU A 51 -11.04 -6.83 9.89
CA LEU A 51 -9.64 -7.11 10.19
C LEU A 51 -9.33 -6.96 11.68
N GLY A 52 -9.85 -5.92 12.34
CA GLY A 52 -9.69 -5.73 13.78
C GLY A 52 -10.30 -6.89 14.58
N ALA A 53 -11.52 -7.30 14.22
CA ALA A 53 -12.18 -8.44 14.83
C ALA A 53 -11.40 -9.74 14.60
N ALA A 54 -10.96 -10.01 13.36
CA ALA A 54 -10.16 -11.20 13.05
C ALA A 54 -8.83 -11.22 13.80
N ALA A 55 -8.11 -10.09 13.85
CA ALA A 55 -6.87 -9.96 14.59
C ALA A 55 -7.07 -10.21 16.09
N ALA A 56 -8.13 -9.66 16.67
CA ALA A 56 -8.48 -9.89 18.07
C ALA A 56 -8.82 -11.36 18.35
N VAL A 57 -9.62 -12.00 17.49
CA VAL A 57 -9.97 -13.42 17.61
C VAL A 57 -8.71 -14.30 17.53
N VAL A 58 -7.83 -14.05 16.56
CA VAL A 58 -6.57 -14.79 16.43
C VAL A 58 -5.68 -14.57 17.66
N TYR A 59 -5.58 -13.32 18.13
CA TYR A 59 -4.77 -13.00 19.30
C TYR A 59 -5.28 -13.66 20.59
N LEU A 60 -6.60 -13.71 20.80
CA LEU A 60 -7.18 -14.23 22.04
C LEU A 60 -7.35 -15.75 22.03
N TYR A 61 -7.74 -16.34 20.90
CA TYR A 61 -8.20 -17.74 20.87
C TYR A 61 -7.28 -18.71 20.13
N VAL A 62 -6.39 -18.26 19.25
CA VAL A 62 -5.53 -19.17 18.47
C VAL A 62 -4.21 -19.39 19.21
N PRO A 63 -3.85 -20.60 19.64
CA PRO A 63 -2.58 -20.86 20.31
C PRO A 63 -1.44 -20.86 19.29
N ILE A 64 -0.86 -19.70 19.02
CA ILE A 64 0.32 -19.57 18.17
C ILE A 64 1.54 -19.96 19.02
N PRO A 65 2.28 -21.02 18.66
CA PRO A 65 3.47 -21.42 19.41
C PRO A 65 4.57 -20.38 19.23
N ILE A 66 4.99 -19.76 20.33
CA ILE A 66 6.11 -18.81 20.36
C ILE A 66 7.30 -19.53 20.98
N PRO A 67 8.46 -19.60 20.29
CA PRO A 67 9.66 -20.16 20.89
C PRO A 67 10.11 -19.29 22.07
N SER A 68 10.99 -19.80 22.92
CA SER A 68 11.53 -18.95 23.98
C SER A 68 12.44 -17.87 23.40
N LEU A 69 12.17 -16.60 23.74
CA LEU A 69 12.83 -15.40 23.23
C LEU A 69 13.24 -14.46 24.39
N PRO A 70 14.16 -14.90 25.27
CA PRO A 70 14.43 -14.22 26.54
C PRO A 70 15.09 -12.85 26.37
N THR A 71 15.91 -12.67 25.33
CA THR A 71 16.61 -11.40 25.08
C THR A 71 15.99 -10.61 23.93
N ALA A 72 16.19 -9.28 23.92
CA ALA A 72 15.77 -8.42 22.83
C ALA A 72 16.34 -8.87 21.47
N GLY A 73 17.60 -9.35 21.45
CA GLY A 73 18.23 -9.90 20.25
C GLY A 73 17.49 -11.10 19.66
N HIS A 74 17.04 -12.05 20.50
CA HIS A 74 16.24 -13.19 20.02
C HIS A 74 14.92 -12.73 19.40
N ARG A 75 14.24 -11.78 20.04
CA ARG A 75 12.97 -11.22 19.53
C ARG A 75 13.15 -10.48 18.20
N LEU A 76 14.24 -9.73 18.03
CA LEU A 76 14.60 -9.08 16.77
C LEU A 76 14.86 -10.09 15.65
N VAL A 77 15.68 -11.12 15.90
CA VAL A 77 15.98 -12.17 14.90
C VAL A 77 14.71 -12.91 14.51
N TYR A 78 13.85 -13.27 15.48
CA TYR A 78 12.57 -13.89 15.20
C TYR A 78 11.67 -13.01 14.32
N THR A 79 11.56 -11.72 14.67
CA THR A 79 10.78 -10.75 13.90
C THR A 79 11.31 -10.56 12.49
N LEU A 80 12.63 -10.50 12.32
CA LEU A 80 13.26 -10.37 11.01
C LEU A 80 12.99 -11.59 10.11
N ARG A 81 13.09 -12.81 10.67
CA ARG A 81 12.73 -14.05 9.95
C ARG A 81 11.28 -14.05 9.50
N LEU A 82 10.38 -13.51 10.31
CA LEU A 82 8.96 -13.39 9.94
C LEU A 82 8.67 -12.36 8.84
N GLN A 83 9.65 -11.55 8.41
CA GLN A 83 9.51 -10.66 7.27
C GLN A 83 9.76 -11.36 5.93
N THR A 84 10.29 -12.59 5.93
CA THR A 84 10.58 -13.35 4.70
C THR A 84 9.41 -13.35 3.69
N PRO A 85 8.15 -13.60 4.08
CA PRO A 85 7.03 -13.55 3.13
C PRO A 85 6.84 -12.19 2.43
N ALA A 86 7.07 -11.07 3.14
CA ALA A 86 6.96 -9.74 2.55
C ALA A 86 8.03 -9.50 1.47
N PHE A 87 9.25 -9.98 1.72
CA PHE A 87 10.35 -9.96 0.75
C PHE A 87 10.13 -10.92 -0.43
N LEU A 88 9.50 -12.08 -0.21
CA LEU A 88 9.11 -12.98 -1.30
C LEU A 88 8.09 -12.33 -2.23
N ILE A 89 7.11 -11.60 -1.69
CA ILE A 89 6.17 -10.81 -2.51
C ILE A 89 6.90 -9.70 -3.27
N LEU A 90 7.87 -9.02 -2.65
CA LEU A 90 8.68 -8.02 -3.34
C LEU A 90 9.46 -8.64 -4.52
N MET A 91 10.11 -9.78 -4.28
CA MET A 91 10.82 -10.52 -5.32
C MET A 91 9.88 -10.90 -6.47
N ALA A 92 8.72 -11.46 -6.14
CA ALA A 92 7.71 -11.82 -7.13
C ALA A 92 7.21 -10.59 -7.93
N ALA A 93 7.01 -9.45 -7.27
CA ALA A 93 6.60 -8.21 -7.93
C ALA A 93 7.67 -7.69 -8.91
N ILE A 94 8.94 -7.73 -8.53
CA ILE A 94 10.07 -7.36 -9.39
C ILE A 94 10.13 -8.29 -10.60
N LEU A 95 10.04 -9.61 -10.37
CA LEU A 95 10.05 -10.61 -11.42
C LEU A 95 8.87 -10.43 -12.37
N ASN A 96 7.67 -10.13 -11.87
CA ASN A 96 6.49 -9.89 -12.69
C ASN A 96 6.67 -8.66 -13.61
N VAL A 97 7.22 -7.56 -13.10
CA VAL A 97 7.55 -6.38 -13.93
C VAL A 97 8.52 -6.79 -15.05
N GLY A 98 9.57 -7.55 -14.72
CA GLY A 98 10.53 -8.05 -15.69
C GLY A 98 9.88 -8.95 -16.74
N MET A 99 9.06 -9.90 -16.32
CA MET A 99 8.37 -10.84 -17.20
C MET A 99 7.41 -10.14 -18.16
N VAL A 100 6.63 -9.15 -17.69
CA VAL A 100 5.76 -8.39 -18.59
C VAL A 100 6.59 -7.62 -19.62
N ARG A 101 7.70 -7.00 -19.22
CA ARG A 101 8.59 -6.29 -20.18
C ARG A 101 9.22 -7.22 -21.21
N LEU A 102 9.64 -8.42 -20.80
CA LEU A 102 10.25 -9.40 -21.70
C LEU A 102 9.26 -9.95 -22.75
N HIS A 103 7.97 -10.06 -22.40
CA HIS A 103 6.95 -10.67 -23.25
C HIS A 103 6.04 -9.65 -23.96
N THR A 104 6.29 -8.35 -23.81
CA THR A 104 5.46 -7.30 -24.42
C THR A 104 6.31 -6.28 -25.17
N PRO A 105 5.71 -5.44 -26.03
CA PRO A 105 6.42 -4.33 -26.69
C PRO A 105 7.00 -3.28 -25.73
N ALA A 106 6.74 -3.39 -24.42
CA ALA A 106 7.28 -2.53 -23.37
C ALA A 106 8.72 -2.91 -22.93
N ILE A 107 9.44 -3.70 -23.73
CA ILE A 107 10.83 -4.08 -23.47
C ILE A 107 11.77 -2.86 -23.44
N ASN A 108 11.47 -1.81 -24.21
CA ASN A 108 12.27 -0.59 -24.25
C ASN A 108 11.62 0.54 -23.41
N PRO A 109 12.09 0.77 -22.17
CA PRO A 109 11.52 1.78 -21.29
C PRO A 109 11.95 3.22 -21.64
N ILE A 110 12.98 3.40 -22.47
CA ILE A 110 13.58 4.72 -22.75
C ILE A 110 12.75 5.47 -23.79
N TYR A 111 12.34 4.78 -24.86
CA TYR A 111 11.53 5.37 -25.92
C TYR A 111 10.01 5.24 -25.68
N GLY A 112 9.62 4.57 -24.59
CA GLY A 112 8.26 4.65 -24.06
C GLY A 112 7.17 4.04 -24.94
N ASN A 113 7.37 2.80 -25.41
CA ASN A 113 6.34 2.07 -26.15
C ASN A 113 5.58 1.13 -25.20
N ALA A 114 4.25 1.11 -25.31
CA ALA A 114 3.38 0.16 -24.61
C ALA A 114 3.53 0.10 -23.06
N GLU A 115 3.99 1.17 -22.40
CA GLU A 115 4.15 1.22 -20.93
C GLU A 115 2.84 0.94 -20.17
N HIS A 116 1.68 1.21 -20.78
CA HIS A 116 0.37 0.86 -20.22
C HIS A 116 0.22 -0.63 -19.89
N LEU A 117 0.98 -1.52 -20.54
CA LEU A 117 0.99 -2.97 -20.27
C LEU A 117 1.71 -3.31 -18.96
N VAL A 118 2.71 -2.53 -18.57
CA VAL A 118 3.52 -2.76 -17.36
C VAL A 118 3.03 -1.88 -16.19
N GLU A 119 2.21 -0.87 -16.48
CA GLU A 119 1.76 0.14 -15.51
C GLU A 119 1.15 -0.48 -14.24
N PHE A 120 0.35 -1.53 -14.39
CA PHE A 120 -0.22 -2.24 -13.23
C PHE A 120 0.88 -2.81 -12.33
N GLU A 121 1.81 -3.59 -12.90
CA GLU A 121 2.87 -4.26 -12.14
C GLU A 121 3.80 -3.22 -11.50
N ARG A 122 4.10 -2.12 -12.20
CA ARG A 122 4.87 -0.99 -11.64
C ARG A 122 4.17 -0.35 -10.45
N ARG A 123 2.87 -0.08 -10.56
CA ARG A 123 2.06 0.50 -9.47
C ARG A 123 1.98 -0.43 -8.27
N PHE A 124 1.81 -1.73 -8.51
CA PHE A 124 1.83 -2.71 -7.44
C PHE A 124 3.18 -2.76 -6.74
N LEU A 125 4.27 -2.85 -7.50
CA LEU A 125 5.63 -2.88 -6.98
C LEU A 125 5.95 -1.63 -6.15
N ALA A 126 5.68 -0.43 -6.69
CA ALA A 126 5.89 0.83 -5.97
C ALA A 126 5.10 0.87 -4.67
N ASN A 127 3.80 0.54 -4.71
CA ASN A 127 2.97 0.52 -3.51
C ASN A 127 3.45 -0.53 -2.50
N HIS A 128 3.87 -1.72 -2.95
CA HIS A 128 4.40 -2.74 -2.05
C HIS A 128 5.67 -2.28 -1.35
N VAL A 129 6.60 -1.62 -2.07
CA VAL A 129 7.81 -1.03 -1.47
C VAL A 129 7.46 0.00 -0.42
N GLU A 130 6.56 0.96 -0.72
CA GLU A 130 6.10 1.97 0.24
C GLU A 130 5.51 1.34 1.52
N GLN A 131 4.63 0.34 1.36
CA GLN A 131 3.99 -0.32 2.49
C GLN A 131 4.99 -1.19 3.28
N MET A 132 5.95 -1.83 2.60
CA MET A 132 6.99 -2.62 3.25
C MET A 132 7.95 -1.74 4.06
N LEU A 133 8.28 -0.54 3.58
CA LEU A 133 9.11 0.45 4.29
C LEU A 133 8.44 0.99 5.55
N LEU A 134 7.11 1.02 5.61
CA LEU A 134 6.39 1.34 6.84
C LEU A 134 6.30 0.13 7.78
N ASN A 135 6.00 -1.05 7.23
CA ASN A 135 5.71 -2.23 8.04
C ASN A 135 6.96 -2.86 8.67
N VAL A 136 8.00 -3.13 7.87
CA VAL A 136 9.17 -3.91 8.32
C VAL A 136 9.96 -3.16 9.40
N PRO A 137 10.40 -1.90 9.20
CA PRO A 137 11.07 -1.15 10.25
C PRO A 137 10.16 -0.89 11.45
N GLY A 138 8.87 -0.65 11.22
CA GLY A 138 7.90 -0.46 12.30
C GLY A 138 7.83 -1.66 13.26
N GLN A 139 7.76 -2.88 12.73
CA GLN A 139 7.75 -4.10 13.54
C GLN A 139 9.08 -4.34 14.26
N LEU A 140 10.21 -4.03 13.63
CA LEU A 140 11.54 -4.14 14.25
C LEU A 140 11.72 -3.14 15.40
N VAL A 141 11.20 -1.92 15.26
CA VAL A 141 11.17 -0.95 16.37
C VAL A 141 10.19 -1.40 17.44
N LEU A 142 9.00 -1.88 17.07
CA LEU A 142 8.00 -2.33 18.04
C LEU A 142 8.55 -3.44 18.95
N VAL A 143 9.26 -4.41 18.37
CA VAL A 143 9.74 -5.56 19.13
C VAL A 143 10.84 -5.22 20.14
N SER A 144 11.51 -4.06 20.02
CA SER A 144 12.46 -3.61 21.03
C SER A 144 11.76 -3.23 22.34
N PHE A 145 10.50 -2.80 22.27
CA PHE A 145 9.67 -2.45 23.44
C PHE A 145 8.84 -3.62 23.97
N LEU A 146 8.65 -4.69 23.18
CA LEU A 146 7.83 -5.83 23.59
C LEU A 146 8.61 -6.82 24.45
N GLY A 147 7.97 -7.29 25.51
CA GLY A 147 8.40 -8.47 26.26
C GLY A 147 8.00 -9.78 25.56
N GLU A 148 8.63 -10.89 25.99
CA GLU A 148 8.43 -12.23 25.39
C GLU A 148 6.96 -12.65 25.34
N GLY A 149 6.16 -12.38 26.38
CA GLY A 149 4.73 -12.73 26.42
C GLY A 149 3.86 -12.06 25.35
N HIS A 150 4.33 -10.98 24.72
CA HIS A 150 3.59 -10.25 23.69
C HIS A 150 4.04 -10.57 22.26
N MET A 151 5.04 -11.44 22.09
CA MET A 151 5.64 -11.75 20.79
C MET A 151 4.67 -12.38 19.78
N LYS A 152 3.53 -12.90 20.26
CA LYS A 152 2.42 -13.37 19.43
C LYS A 152 1.89 -12.32 18.44
N VAL A 153 2.06 -11.03 18.73
CA VAL A 153 1.60 -9.95 17.85
C VAL A 153 2.34 -9.93 16.50
N ILE A 154 3.63 -10.29 16.48
CA ILE A 154 4.48 -10.21 15.28
C ILE A 154 4.03 -11.16 14.16
N PRO A 155 3.83 -12.47 14.39
CA PRO A 155 3.34 -13.35 13.33
C PRO A 155 1.94 -12.96 12.85
N ILE A 156 1.07 -12.44 13.73
CA ILE A 156 -0.26 -11.94 13.33
C ILE A 156 -0.13 -10.74 12.39
N LEU A 157 0.69 -9.75 12.74
CA LEU A 157 0.94 -8.57 11.91
C LEU A 157 1.57 -8.95 10.57
N SER A 158 2.51 -9.89 10.55
CA SER A 158 3.12 -10.41 9.31
C SER A 158 2.08 -11.09 8.41
N LEU A 159 1.24 -11.96 8.97
CA LEU A 159 0.16 -12.62 8.22
C LEU A 159 -0.86 -11.63 7.66
N ILE A 160 -1.28 -10.66 8.47
CA ILE A 160 -2.20 -9.60 8.04
C ILE A 160 -1.57 -8.77 6.91
N PHE A 161 -0.29 -8.43 7.01
CA PHE A 161 0.41 -7.69 5.98
C PHE A 161 0.42 -8.47 4.65
N VAL A 162 0.85 -9.74 4.67
CA VAL A 162 0.85 -10.65 3.53
C VAL A 162 -0.53 -10.78 2.91
N PHE A 163 -1.55 -11.04 3.73
CA PHE A 163 -2.94 -11.12 3.29
C PHE A 163 -3.39 -9.84 2.59
N GLY A 164 -3.06 -8.68 3.16
CA GLY A 164 -3.38 -7.38 2.58
C GLY A 164 -2.69 -7.18 1.22
N ARG A 165 -1.43 -7.60 1.06
CA ARG A 165 -0.71 -7.50 -0.22
C ARG A 165 -1.32 -8.40 -1.30
N VAL A 166 -1.63 -9.66 -0.97
CA VAL A 166 -2.27 -10.60 -1.88
C VAL A 166 -3.67 -10.09 -2.27
N SER A 167 -4.45 -9.64 -1.30
CA SER A 167 -5.79 -9.07 -1.53
C SER A 167 -5.73 -7.79 -2.36
N PHE A 168 -4.69 -6.96 -2.18
CA PHE A 168 -4.48 -5.76 -2.97
C PHE A 168 -4.17 -6.13 -4.42
N TYR A 169 -3.26 -7.07 -4.66
CA TYR A 169 -2.91 -7.54 -5.99
C TYR A 169 -4.14 -8.09 -6.75
N ILE A 170 -4.82 -9.06 -6.15
CA ILE A 170 -6.01 -9.71 -6.75
C ILE A 170 -7.14 -8.69 -6.93
N GLY A 171 -7.46 -7.93 -5.87
CA GLY A 171 -8.53 -6.94 -5.90
C GLY A 171 -8.31 -5.88 -6.96
N TYR A 172 -7.07 -5.38 -7.08
CA TYR A 172 -6.73 -4.35 -8.06
C TYR A 172 -6.81 -4.87 -9.50
N ARG A 173 -6.53 -6.16 -9.75
CA ARG A 173 -6.77 -6.79 -11.07
C ARG A 173 -8.24 -6.90 -11.43
N MET A 174 -9.12 -7.13 -10.46
CA MET A 174 -10.56 -7.22 -10.71
C MET A 174 -11.21 -5.85 -10.92
N SER A 175 -10.86 -4.87 -10.09
CA SER A 175 -11.41 -3.51 -10.15
C SER A 175 -10.59 -2.55 -9.29
N TYR A 176 -10.38 -1.33 -9.77
CA TYR A 176 -9.71 -0.28 -8.99
C TYR A 176 -10.41 0.05 -7.66
N LEU A 177 -11.71 -0.23 -7.51
CA LEU A 177 -12.47 -0.03 -6.27
C LEU A 177 -12.19 -1.12 -5.21
N ARG A 178 -11.83 -2.33 -5.64
CA ARG A 178 -11.60 -3.49 -4.75
C ARG A 178 -10.21 -3.47 -4.12
N ARG A 179 -9.27 -2.71 -4.67
CA ARG A 179 -7.92 -2.54 -4.10
C ARG A 179 -7.92 -1.99 -2.67
N THR A 180 -8.97 -1.25 -2.29
CA THR A 180 -9.11 -0.61 -0.97
C THR A 180 -9.01 -1.62 0.17
N VAL A 181 -9.56 -2.83 0.00
CA VAL A 181 -9.50 -3.88 1.03
C VAL A 181 -8.05 -4.23 1.35
N GLY A 182 -7.28 -4.63 0.36
CA GLY A 182 -5.88 -4.99 0.56
C GLY A 182 -5.01 -3.80 1.00
N PHE A 183 -5.34 -2.59 0.55
CA PHE A 183 -4.64 -1.37 0.98
C PHE A 183 -4.83 -1.14 2.47
N MET A 184 -6.08 -1.09 2.94
CA MET A 184 -6.41 -0.86 4.35
C MET A 184 -5.88 -1.99 5.24
N SER A 185 -5.91 -3.23 4.76
CA SER A 185 -5.40 -4.38 5.51
C SER A 185 -3.91 -4.32 5.83
N SER A 186 -3.08 -3.66 5.01
CA SER A 186 -1.65 -3.51 5.33
C SER A 186 -1.32 -2.13 5.89
N PHE A 187 -1.92 -1.06 5.35
CA PHE A 187 -1.59 0.30 5.75
C PHE A 187 -2.02 0.62 7.18
N LEU A 188 -3.24 0.25 7.57
CA LEU A 188 -3.76 0.59 8.89
C LEU A 188 -2.93 -0.06 10.02
N PRO A 189 -2.61 -1.36 9.98
CA PRO A 189 -1.73 -1.95 10.99
C PRO A 189 -0.36 -1.27 11.05
N SER A 190 0.24 -0.90 9.91
CA SER A 190 1.52 -0.16 9.90
C SER A 190 1.41 1.21 10.57
N CYS A 191 0.33 1.96 10.33
CA CYS A 191 0.08 3.22 11.04
C CYS A 191 -0.04 3.01 12.56
N LEU A 192 -0.80 1.99 12.99
CA LEU A 192 -0.97 1.68 14.41
C LEU A 192 0.36 1.30 15.07
N ILE A 193 1.20 0.52 14.38
CA ILE A 193 2.55 0.19 14.86
C ILE A 193 3.36 1.46 15.12
N TRP A 194 3.37 2.40 14.18
CA TRP A 194 4.12 3.66 14.36
C TRP A 194 3.54 4.56 15.46
N LEU A 195 2.21 4.60 15.62
CA LEU A 195 1.58 5.33 16.73
C LEU A 195 1.95 4.73 18.08
N VAL A 196 1.96 3.40 18.19
CA VAL A 196 2.39 2.68 19.40
C VAL A 196 3.87 2.90 19.68
N ASN A 197 4.71 2.85 18.66
CA ASN A 197 6.15 3.15 18.78
C ASN A 197 6.38 4.59 19.27
N ALA A 198 5.67 5.56 18.70
CA ALA A 198 5.75 6.96 19.13
C ALA A 198 5.31 7.13 20.59
N TYR A 199 4.24 6.44 21.00
CA TYR A 199 3.80 6.42 22.39
C TYR A 199 4.88 5.84 23.33
N PHE A 200 5.48 4.69 22.99
CA PHE A 200 6.54 4.10 23.82
C PHE A 200 7.78 4.98 23.94
N VAL A 201 8.22 5.58 22.84
CA VAL A 201 9.35 6.53 22.84
C VAL A 201 9.01 7.75 23.70
N GLY A 202 7.83 8.36 23.50
CA GLY A 202 7.39 9.51 24.29
C GLY A 202 7.34 9.21 25.79
N ARG A 203 6.79 8.04 26.15
CA ARG A 203 6.76 7.58 27.54
C ARG A 203 8.17 7.41 28.12
N ALA A 204 9.09 6.76 27.39
CA ALA A 204 10.47 6.57 27.85
C ALA A 204 11.19 7.91 28.07
N LEU A 205 11.01 8.87 27.16
CA LEU A 205 11.58 10.21 27.26
C LEU A 205 11.04 10.99 28.47
N VAL A 206 9.74 10.91 28.75
CA VAL A 206 9.10 11.65 29.86
C VAL A 206 9.51 11.08 31.22
N HIS A 207 9.61 9.76 31.36
CA HIS A 207 9.88 9.12 32.65
C HIS A 207 11.36 8.89 32.93
N ASN A 208 12.26 9.27 32.02
CA ASN A 208 13.70 9.03 32.10
C ASN A 208 14.05 7.56 32.40
N GLU A 209 13.15 6.64 32.05
CA GLU A 209 13.46 5.23 31.96
C GLU A 209 14.38 5.13 30.76
N THR A 210 15.68 4.96 31.00
CA THR A 210 16.63 4.60 29.95
C THR A 210 15.97 3.53 29.09
N ILE A 211 16.11 3.65 27.76
CA ILE A 211 15.73 2.59 26.82
C ILE A 211 16.58 1.38 27.23
N LYS A 212 16.06 0.58 28.18
CA LYS A 212 16.77 -0.54 28.78
C LYS A 212 16.71 -1.64 27.74
N LEU A 213 17.71 -1.62 26.85
CA LEU A 213 18.04 -2.69 25.92
C LEU A 213 18.42 -3.96 26.69
#